data_AF-A0AA48H8S7-F1
#
_entry.id   AF-A0AA48H8S7-F1
#
_cell.length_a   1.000
_cell.length_b   1.000
_cell.length_c   1.000
_cell.angle_alpha   90.00
_cell.angle_beta   90.00
_cell.angle_gamma   90.00
#
_symmetry.space_group_name_H-M   'P 1'
#
loop_
_entity.id
_entity.type
_entity.pdbx_description
1 polymer ?
#
loop_
_entity_poly.entity_id
_entity_poly.type
_entity_poly.pdbx_seq_one_letter_code
_entity_poly.pdbx_strand_id
1 'polypeptide(L)'
;MATLCPTGRIDSAAVDFESQRLARLWSGQAAEGGQLEELIGQDRMAMIDPFDRVQLKYVIEVCRKSASLSEAGRALFAASCTQRKSTNDADRLRKYLARFDLDWNAIPQ
;
A
#
# COMPACT_ATOMS: atom_id res chain seq x y z
N MET A 1 24.06 3.13 6.19
CA MET A 1 24.66 1.98 5.47
C MET A 1 25.90 2.50 4.75
N ALA A 2 27.02 1.79 4.80
CA ALA A 2 28.27 2.20 4.17
C ALA A 2 28.83 1.02 3.37
N THR A 3 29.34 1.28 2.16
CA THR A 3 29.93 0.27 1.29
C THR A 3 31.44 0.46 1.26
N LEU A 4 32.16 -0.59 1.63
CA LEU A 4 33.61 -0.56 1.69
C LEU A 4 34.18 -0.54 0.27
N CYS A 5 35.07 0.40 0.00
CA CYS A 5 35.83 0.45 -1.24
C CYS A 5 37.23 -0.11 -1.01
N PRO A 6 37.57 -1.32 -1.53
CA PRO A 6 38.83 -2.00 -1.21
C PRO A 6 40.08 -1.22 -1.66
N THR A 7 39.95 -0.43 -2.72
CA THR A 7 41.02 0.36 -3.34
C THR A 7 41.17 1.76 -2.71
N GLY A 8 40.31 2.14 -1.76
CA GLY A 8 40.32 3.45 -1.12
C GLY A 8 39.88 4.61 -2.03
N ARG A 9 39.49 4.33 -3.28
CA ARG A 9 38.94 5.30 -4.24
C ARG A 9 37.70 4.72 -4.89
N ILE A 10 36.60 5.50 -4.86
CA ILE A 10 35.34 5.11 -5.50
C ILE A 10 35.54 5.09 -7.02
N ASP A 11 35.54 3.90 -7.61
CA ASP A 11 35.53 3.70 -9.06
C ASP A 11 34.12 3.36 -9.57
N SER A 12 33.93 3.39 -10.89
CA SER A 12 32.62 3.13 -11.51
C SER A 12 32.13 1.72 -11.22
N ALA A 13 33.01 0.73 -11.14
CA ALA A 13 32.63 -0.64 -10.83
C ALA A 13 32.06 -0.77 -9.40
N ALA A 14 32.65 -0.08 -8.42
CA ALA A 14 32.15 -0.02 -7.05
C ALA A 14 30.78 0.68 -6.97
N VAL A 15 30.58 1.75 -7.75
CA VAL A 15 29.29 2.44 -7.85
C VAL A 15 28.23 1.52 -8.46
N ASP A 16 28.51 0.89 -9.60
CA ASP A 16 27.57 0.02 -10.30
C ASP A 16 27.15 -1.18 -9.44
N PHE A 17 28.10 -1.77 -8.71
CA PHE A 17 27.84 -2.86 -7.78
C PHE A 17 26.90 -2.41 -6.64
N GLU A 18 27.17 -1.26 -6.02
CA GLU A 18 26.33 -0.76 -4.94
C GLU A 18 24.94 -0.33 -5.46
N SER A 19 24.86 0.30 -6.63
CA SER A 19 23.58 0.65 -7.27
C SER A 19 22.71 -0.59 -7.52
N GLN A 20 23.28 -1.68 -8.03
CA GLN A 20 22.54 -2.93 -8.22
C GLN A 20 22.11 -3.57 -6.90
N ARG A 21 22.99 -3.54 -5.89
CA ARG A 21 22.67 -4.04 -4.56
C ARG A 21 21.54 -3.24 -3.91
N LEU A 22 21.58 -1.91 -4.01
CA LEU A 22 20.51 -1.03 -3.53
C LEU A 22 19.21 -1.25 -4.29
N ALA A 23 19.26 -1.39 -5.61
CA ALA A 23 18.08 -1.70 -6.42
C ALA A 23 17.40 -3.00 -5.94
N ARG A 24 18.18 -4.04 -5.63
CA ARG A 24 17.66 -5.31 -5.07
C ARG A 24 17.13 -5.18 -3.64
N LEU A 25 17.81 -4.40 -2.81
CA LEU A 25 17.40 -4.16 -1.43
C LEU A 25 16.09 -3.38 -1.37
N TRP A 26 15.92 -2.40 -2.25
CA TRP A 26 14.69 -1.61 -2.39
C TRP A 26 13.60 -2.33 -3.17
N SER A 27 13.92 -3.23 -4.10
CA SER A 27 12.90 -4.01 -4.81
C SER A 27 12.11 -4.93 -3.89
N GLY A 28 12.72 -5.39 -2.79
CA GLY A 28 12.01 -6.12 -1.73
C GLY A 28 10.92 -5.31 -1.03
N GLN A 29 11.03 -3.96 -1.00
CA GLN A 29 9.98 -3.07 -0.51
C GLN A 29 8.92 -2.78 -1.59
N ALA A 30 9.25 -2.91 -2.88
CA ALA A 30 8.32 -2.71 -3.98
C ALA A 30 7.35 -3.89 -4.19
N ALA A 31 7.67 -5.09 -3.68
CA ALA A 31 6.86 -6.30 -3.83
C ALA A 31 5.44 -6.16 -3.25
N GLU A 32 5.22 -5.24 -2.31
CA GLU A 32 3.88 -4.96 -1.77
C GLU A 32 2.93 -4.28 -2.80
N GLY A 33 3.45 -3.75 -3.90
CA GLY A 33 2.64 -3.16 -4.98
C GLY A 33 1.88 -4.20 -5.81
N GLY A 34 2.46 -5.40 -5.99
CA GLY A 34 1.91 -6.44 -6.86
C GLY A 34 0.56 -6.98 -6.37
N GLN A 35 0.33 -7.04 -5.05
CA GLN A 35 -0.94 -7.50 -4.49
C GLN A 35 -2.12 -6.58 -4.79
N LEU A 36 -1.87 -5.28 -5.00
CA LEU A 36 -2.91 -4.34 -5.41
C LEU A 36 -3.20 -4.48 -6.92
N GLU A 37 -2.14 -4.65 -7.71
CA GLU A 37 -2.23 -4.84 -9.15
C GLU A 37 -2.97 -6.13 -9.52
N GLU A 38 -2.78 -7.21 -8.75
CA GLU A 38 -3.55 -8.46 -8.88
C GLU A 38 -5.04 -8.27 -8.55
N LEU A 39 -5.37 -7.41 -7.58
CA LEU A 39 -6.75 -7.22 -7.11
C LEU A 39 -7.58 -6.35 -8.06
N ILE A 40 -6.98 -5.27 -8.59
CA ILE A 40 -7.71 -4.23 -9.35
C ILE A 40 -7.39 -4.32 -10.86
N GLY A 41 -6.28 -4.97 -11.23
CA GLY A 41 -5.77 -5.05 -12.59
C GLY A 41 -4.85 -3.87 -12.95
N GLN A 42 -3.86 -4.14 -13.81
CA GLN A 42 -2.84 -3.15 -14.22
C GLN A 42 -3.43 -1.91 -14.92
N ASP A 43 -4.41 -2.10 -15.80
CA ASP A 43 -5.03 -0.99 -16.54
C ASP A 43 -5.74 0.00 -15.63
N ARG A 44 -6.48 -0.51 -14.63
CA ARG A 44 -7.15 0.34 -13.63
C ARG A 44 -6.15 0.98 -12.69
N MET A 45 -5.12 0.24 -12.28
CA MET A 45 -4.05 0.80 -11.45
C MET A 45 -3.39 1.99 -12.13
N ALA A 46 -3.16 1.93 -13.45
CA ALA A 46 -2.61 3.03 -14.24
C ALA A 46 -3.50 4.29 -14.25
N MET A 47 -4.82 4.12 -14.12
CA MET A 47 -5.80 5.23 -14.07
C MET A 47 -5.99 5.83 -12.67
N ILE A 48 -5.48 5.17 -11.62
CA ILE A 48 -5.54 5.69 -10.25
C ILE A 48 -4.35 6.61 -10.01
N ASP A 49 -4.61 7.80 -9.48
CA ASP A 49 -3.56 8.74 -9.10
C ASP A 49 -2.61 8.14 -8.06
N PRO A 50 -1.29 8.41 -8.13
CA PRO A 50 -0.33 7.89 -7.16
C PRO A 50 -0.70 8.18 -5.69
N PHE A 51 -1.37 9.31 -5.43
CA PHE A 51 -1.88 9.66 -4.11
C PHE A 51 -2.93 8.65 -3.61
N ASP A 52 -3.92 8.35 -4.46
CA ASP A 52 -5.00 7.42 -4.15
C ASP A 52 -4.48 5.98 -4.01
N ARG A 53 -3.44 5.58 -4.76
CA ARG A 53 -2.84 4.24 -4.67
C ARG A 53 -2.33 3.93 -3.27
N VAL A 54 -1.65 4.90 -2.64
CA VAL A 54 -1.12 4.75 -1.28
C VAL A 54 -2.25 4.56 -0.27
N GLN A 55 -3.29 5.38 -0.38
CA GLN A 55 -4.45 5.30 0.50
C GLN A 55 -5.21 3.99 0.30
N LEU A 56 -5.46 3.59 -0.95
CA LEU A 56 -6.15 2.35 -1.29
C LEU A 56 -5.40 1.11 -0.80
N LYS A 57 -4.07 1.09 -0.93
CA LYS A 57 -3.22 0.04 -0.38
C LYS A 57 -3.41 -0.12 1.12
N TYR A 58 -3.28 0.97 1.88
CA TYR A 58 -3.46 0.94 3.33
C TYR A 58 -4.87 0.47 3.72
N VAL A 59 -5.90 0.94 3.00
CA VAL A 59 -7.28 0.51 3.23
C VAL A 59 -7.45 -0.99 3.01
N ILE A 60 -6.90 -1.54 1.93
CA ILE A 60 -6.96 -2.98 1.64
C ILE A 60 -6.23 -3.78 2.72
N GLU A 61 -5.04 -3.38 3.13
CA GLU A 61 -4.29 -4.04 4.21
C GLU A 61 -5.08 -4.11 5.52
N VAL A 62 -5.76 -3.03 5.90
CA VAL A 62 -6.62 -3.02 7.09
C VAL A 62 -7.84 -3.90 6.90
N CYS A 63 -8.44 -3.92 5.70
CA CYS A 63 -9.56 -4.81 5.39
C CYS A 63 -9.17 -6.29 5.53
N ARG A 64 -7.97 -6.69 5.07
CA ARG A 64 -7.47 -8.07 5.21
C ARG A 64 -7.22 -8.49 6.65
N LYS A 65 -6.83 -7.54 7.51
CA LYS A 65 -6.55 -7.80 8.93
C LYS A 65 -7.81 -7.79 9.82
N SER A 66 -8.97 -7.43 9.25
CA SER A 66 -10.20 -7.21 10.02
C SER A 66 -11.23 -8.29 9.72
N ALA A 67 -11.87 -8.84 10.74
CA ALA A 67 -12.87 -9.90 10.58
C ALA A 67 -14.19 -9.39 9.97
N SER A 68 -14.40 -8.07 9.92
CA SER A 68 -15.58 -7.47 9.30
C SER A 68 -15.33 -6.05 8.77
N LEU A 69 -16.16 -5.62 7.81
CA LEU A 69 -16.15 -4.25 7.28
C LEU A 69 -16.35 -3.19 8.38
N SER A 70 -17.16 -3.49 9.39
CA SER A 70 -17.37 -2.61 10.54
C SER A 70 -16.12 -2.46 11.41
N GLU A 71 -15.35 -3.53 11.58
CA GLU A 71 -14.07 -3.49 12.30
C GLU A 71 -13.01 -2.71 11.53
N ALA A 72 -12.85 -2.98 10.23
CA ALA A 72 -11.96 -2.23 9.36
C ALA A 72 -12.29 -0.73 9.34
N GLY A 73 -13.59 -0.39 9.27
CA GLY A 73 -14.06 0.98 9.32
C GLY A 73 -13.67 1.68 10.63
N ARG A 74 -13.89 1.03 11.79
CA ARG A 74 -13.48 1.61 13.09
C ARG A 74 -11.98 1.81 13.19
N ALA A 75 -11.18 0.88 12.65
CA ALA A 75 -9.73 0.99 12.65
C ALA A 75 -9.26 2.18 11.77
N LEU A 76 -9.81 2.32 10.56
CA LEU A 76 -9.46 3.40 9.63
C LEU A 76 -9.92 4.78 10.09
N PHE A 77 -11.08 4.86 10.75
CA PHE A 77 -11.70 6.14 11.10
C PHE A 77 -11.64 6.48 12.59
N ALA A 78 -10.88 5.74 13.40
CA ALA A 78 -10.82 5.81 14.87
C ALA A 78 -10.80 7.25 15.44
N ALA A 79 -9.97 8.13 14.87
CA ALA A 79 -9.84 9.52 15.31
C ALA A 79 -11.03 10.43 14.92
N SER A 80 -11.75 10.10 13.84
CA SER A 80 -12.92 10.85 13.40
C SER A 80 -14.21 10.38 14.09
N CYS A 81 -14.24 9.11 14.52
CA CYS A 81 -15.36 8.53 15.27
C CYS A 81 -15.58 9.24 16.60
N THR A 82 -14.50 9.64 17.29
CA THR A 82 -14.56 10.34 18.59
C THR A 82 -15.17 11.74 18.51
N GLN A 83 -15.15 12.34 17.32
CA GLN A 83 -15.63 13.71 17.09
C GLN A 83 -17.06 13.75 16.54
N ARG A 84 -17.67 12.60 16.23
CA ARG A 84 -18.97 12.52 15.53
C ARG A 84 -20.03 11.81 16.37
N LYS A 85 -21.24 12.38 16.40
CA LYS A 85 -22.40 11.89 17.16
C LYS A 85 -23.05 10.63 16.57
N SER A 86 -22.89 10.42 15.26
CA SER A 86 -23.35 9.25 14.53
C SER A 86 -22.26 8.88 13.52
N THR A 87 -21.79 7.64 13.60
CA THR A 87 -20.66 7.20 12.81
C THR A 87 -20.99 5.85 12.18
N ASN A 88 -21.29 5.84 10.89
CA ASN A 88 -21.43 4.62 10.09
C ASN A 88 -20.17 4.40 9.26
N ASP A 89 -19.08 4.01 9.94
CA ASP A 89 -17.77 3.81 9.34
C ASP A 89 -17.77 2.70 8.29
N ALA A 90 -18.57 1.66 8.53
CA ALA A 90 -18.85 0.59 7.59
C ALA A 90 -19.36 1.14 6.25
N ASP A 91 -20.40 1.99 6.26
CA ASP A 91 -20.94 2.57 5.03
C ASP A 91 -19.93 3.49 4.32
N ARG A 92 -19.16 4.26 5.08
CA ARG A 92 -18.12 5.14 4.51
C ARG A 92 -17.01 4.33 3.83
N LEU A 93 -16.57 3.24 4.47
CA LEU A 93 -15.60 2.33 3.89
C LEU A 93 -16.17 1.64 2.63
N ARG A 94 -17.42 1.19 2.66
CA ARG A 94 -18.08 0.60 1.49
C ARG A 94 -18.11 1.57 0.31
N LYS A 95 -18.51 2.82 0.54
CA LYS A 95 -18.53 3.88 -0.50
C LYS A 95 -17.14 4.20 -1.03
N TYR A 96 -16.12 4.16 -0.18
CA TYR A 96 -14.74 4.35 -0.59
C TYR A 96 -14.26 3.23 -1.52
N LEU A 97 -14.48 1.96 -1.14
CA LEU A 97 -14.11 0.80 -1.97
C LEU A 97 -14.86 0.79 -3.32
N ALA A 98 -16.14 1.15 -3.32
CA ALA A 98 -16.94 1.25 -4.53
C ALA A 98 -16.41 2.28 -5.54
N ARG A 99 -15.67 3.32 -5.11
CA ARG A 99 -15.01 4.27 -6.03
C ARG A 99 -13.95 3.61 -6.90
N PHE A 100 -13.44 2.46 -6.47
CA PHE A 100 -12.43 1.67 -7.18
C PHE A 100 -13.00 0.37 -7.74
N ASP A 101 -14.33 0.24 -7.82
CA ASP A 101 -15.05 -0.99 -8.21
C ASP A 101 -14.66 -2.21 -7.35
N LEU A 102 -14.35 -1.96 -6.08
CA LEU A 102 -14.04 -3.00 -5.11
C LEU A 102 -15.19 -3.19 -4.13
N ASP A 103 -15.47 -4.45 -3.82
CA ASP A 103 -16.35 -4.87 -2.74
C ASP A 103 -15.55 -5.55 -1.64
N TRP A 104 -16.06 -5.51 -0.41
CA TRP A 104 -15.46 -6.23 0.72
C TRP A 104 -15.21 -7.71 0.41
N ASN A 105 -16.15 -8.36 -0.27
CA ASN A 105 -16.05 -9.77 -0.64
C ASN A 105 -15.00 -10.04 -1.72
N ALA A 106 -14.59 -9.02 -2.47
CA ALA A 106 -13.53 -9.13 -3.46
C ALA A 106 -12.14 -9.06 -2.82
N ILE A 107 -12.03 -8.59 -1.56
CA ILE A 107 -10.77 -8.49 -0.83
C ILE A 107 -10.50 -9.83 -0.12
N PRO A 108 -9.47 -10.60 -0.52
CA PRO A 108 -9.12 -11.85 0.15
C PRO A 108 -8.57 -11.54 1.54
N GLN A 109 -9.09 -12.24 2.56
CA GLN A 109 -8.63 -12.19 3.95
C GLN A 109 -7.32 -12.97 4.13
#